data_AF-K3ZJZ0-F1
#
_entry.id   AF-K3ZJZ0-F1
#
_cell.length_a   1.000
_cell.length_b   1.000
_cell.length_c   1.000
_cell.angle_alpha   90.00
_cell.angle_beta   90.00
_cell.angle_gamma   90.00
#
_symmetry.space_group_name_H-M   'P 1'
#
loop_
_entity.id
_entity.type
_entity.pdbx_description
1 polymer ?
#
loop_
_entity_poly.entity_id
_entity_poly.type
_entity_poly.pdbx_seq_one_letter_code
_entity_poly.pdbx_strand_id
1 'polypeptide(L)'
;MMLRVSPSPAAAAAAASHPSAPAAAPASVRVAAPRVSPPFGTACRAAGKGKEVLSGVVFQPFEEIKGELSLVPQTPDKSLARQKFVDECEAAINEQINVEYNASYAYHSLFAYFDRDNVALKGFAKFFKESSDEEREHAEKLMKYQNTRGGRVRLQSIVTPLTEFDHPEKGDALYGEMLAAYLVMLGSD
;
A
#
# COMPACT_ATOMS: atom_id res chain seq x y z
N MET A 1 36.51 -36.73 21.17
CA MET A 1 35.96 -36.82 22.55
C MET A 1 34.82 -35.81 22.63
N MET A 2 33.60 -36.27 22.39
CA MET A 2 32.55 -36.50 23.40
C MET A 2 31.85 -35.20 23.84
N LEU A 3 30.63 -35.03 23.32
CA LEU A 3 29.57 -34.18 23.87
C LEU A 3 29.38 -34.42 25.37
N ARG A 4 28.84 -33.42 26.09
CA ARG A 4 27.66 -33.64 26.95
C ARG A 4 26.91 -32.33 27.26
N VAL A 5 25.60 -32.53 27.35
CA VAL A 5 24.48 -31.58 27.34
C VAL A 5 23.74 -31.73 28.69
N SER A 6 23.20 -30.60 29.19
CA SER A 6 21.99 -30.41 30.05
C SER A 6 21.99 -31.00 31.49
N PRO A 7 21.03 -30.67 32.41
CA PRO A 7 19.71 -30.04 32.21
C PRO A 7 19.19 -28.99 33.23
N SER A 8 18.02 -28.44 32.86
CA SER A 8 17.06 -27.61 33.63
C SER A 8 16.36 -28.39 34.77
N PRO A 9 15.60 -27.71 35.65
CA PRO A 9 14.20 -28.13 35.78
C PRO A 9 13.15 -26.98 35.85
N ALA A 10 11.92 -27.37 35.49
CA ALA A 10 10.69 -26.59 35.37
C ALA A 10 9.81 -26.58 36.63
N ALA A 11 8.85 -25.64 36.69
CA ALA A 11 7.51 -25.69 37.33
C ALA A 11 6.90 -24.26 37.29
N ALA A 12 5.61 -23.95 37.14
CA ALA A 12 4.36 -24.70 37.07
C ALA A 12 3.24 -23.84 36.41
N ALA A 13 2.15 -24.50 36.06
CA ALA A 13 1.00 -24.04 35.28
C ALA A 13 -0.02 -23.13 36.00
N ALA A 14 -0.86 -22.44 35.22
CA ALA A 14 -2.24 -22.14 35.59
C ALA A 14 -3.13 -22.01 34.34
N ALA A 15 -4.28 -22.67 34.39
CA ALA A 15 -5.26 -22.84 33.33
C ALA A 15 -6.41 -21.82 33.42
N ALA A 16 -7.03 -21.49 32.27
CA ALA A 16 -8.40 -20.96 32.16
C ALA A 16 -8.86 -21.13 30.70
N SER A 17 -9.62 -22.19 30.37
CA SER A 17 -11.09 -22.26 30.30
C SER A 17 -11.73 -21.38 29.20
N HIS A 18 -12.13 -22.03 28.11
CA HIS A 18 -13.02 -21.51 27.06
C HIS A 18 -14.44 -21.25 27.60
N PRO A 19 -15.17 -20.33 26.94
CA PRO A 19 -16.46 -20.78 26.39
C PRO A 19 -16.68 -20.35 24.93
N SER A 20 -17.29 -21.26 24.16
CA SER A 20 -17.85 -21.07 22.84
C SER A 20 -19.19 -20.32 22.88
N ALA A 21 -19.46 -19.46 21.91
CA ALA A 21 -20.81 -18.96 21.59
C ALA A 21 -20.92 -18.58 20.09
N PRO A 22 -22.13 -18.59 19.51
CA PRO A 22 -22.36 -18.96 18.11
C PRO A 22 -22.31 -17.78 17.13
N ALA A 23 -22.10 -18.13 15.85
CA ALA A 23 -22.19 -17.24 14.71
C ALA A 23 -23.63 -16.69 14.52
N ALA A 24 -23.74 -15.38 14.35
CA ALA A 24 -24.97 -14.69 13.95
C ALA A 24 -24.71 -13.89 12.67
N ALA A 25 -25.57 -14.08 11.67
CA ALA A 25 -25.55 -13.35 10.40
C ALA A 25 -25.89 -11.86 10.59
N PRO A 26 -25.38 -10.95 9.75
CA PRO A 26 -25.76 -9.54 9.85
C PRO A 26 -27.18 -9.34 9.29
N ALA A 27 -28.07 -8.82 10.12
CA ALA A 27 -29.37 -8.31 9.71
C ALA A 27 -29.19 -6.94 9.03
N SER A 28 -29.73 -6.79 7.82
CA SER A 28 -29.80 -5.51 7.11
C SER A 28 -30.72 -4.53 7.84
N VAL A 29 -30.12 -3.58 8.57
CA VAL A 29 -30.86 -2.45 9.16
C VAL A 29 -31.12 -1.42 8.05
N ARG A 30 -32.37 -1.34 7.59
CA ARG A 30 -32.83 -0.19 6.80
C ARG A 30 -33.13 0.96 7.75
N VAL A 31 -32.26 1.97 7.77
CA VAL A 31 -32.54 3.26 8.40
C VAL A 31 -33.49 4.04 7.48
N ALA A 32 -34.73 4.24 7.91
CA ALA A 32 -35.63 5.20 7.29
C ALA A 32 -35.20 6.61 7.71
N ALA A 33 -34.64 7.38 6.78
CA ALA A 33 -34.39 8.80 7.00
C ALA A 33 -35.72 9.59 6.91
N PRO A 34 -36.03 10.49 7.87
CA PRO A 34 -37.16 11.38 7.73
C PRO A 34 -36.88 12.36 6.59
N ARG A 35 -37.78 12.44 5.61
CA ARG A 35 -37.79 13.50 4.61
C ARG A 35 -38.21 14.80 5.29
N VAL A 36 -37.23 15.60 5.70
CA VAL A 36 -37.44 17.01 6.03
C VAL A 36 -37.14 17.81 4.78
N SER A 37 -38.18 18.42 4.22
CA SER A 37 -38.06 19.44 3.18
C SER A 37 -37.22 20.59 3.72
N PRO A 38 -36.15 21.05 3.06
CA PRO A 38 -35.42 22.20 3.55
C PRO A 38 -36.34 23.43 3.42
N PRO A 39 -36.44 24.31 4.44
CA PRO A 39 -37.01 25.63 4.24
C PRO A 39 -36.10 26.37 3.26
N PHE A 40 -36.74 27.06 2.31
CA PHE A 40 -36.08 27.98 1.38
C PHE A 40 -35.03 28.82 2.12
N GLY A 41 -33.76 28.53 1.85
CA GLY A 41 -32.63 29.20 2.47
C GLY A 41 -32.56 30.66 2.06
N THR A 42 -32.59 31.53 3.06
CA THR A 42 -32.32 32.96 2.95
C THR A 42 -30.92 33.17 2.38
N ALA A 43 -30.82 33.85 1.24
CA ALA A 43 -29.54 34.23 0.66
C ALA A 43 -28.93 35.42 1.42
N CYS A 44 -27.75 35.23 2.01
CA CYS A 44 -26.93 36.36 2.47
C CYS A 44 -26.39 37.10 1.25
N ARG A 45 -26.91 38.31 0.97
CA ARG A 45 -26.39 39.22 -0.07
C ARG A 45 -25.09 39.87 0.40
N ALA A 46 -23.97 39.53 -0.23
CA ALA A 46 -22.79 40.41 -0.25
C ALA A 46 -22.96 41.43 -1.39
N ALA A 47 -22.85 42.72 -1.08
CA ALA A 47 -22.97 43.79 -2.06
C ALA A 47 -21.71 43.85 -2.94
N GLY A 48 -21.76 43.18 -4.10
CA GLY A 48 -20.77 43.30 -5.17
C GLY A 48 -21.41 43.86 -6.44
N LYS A 49 -20.84 44.94 -7.01
CA LYS A 49 -21.22 45.45 -8.33
C LYS A 49 -20.85 44.43 -9.42
N GLY A 50 -21.82 43.81 -10.07
CA GLY A 50 -21.60 42.96 -11.26
C GLY A 50 -22.92 42.39 -11.79
N LYS A 51 -23.13 42.46 -13.12
CA LYS A 51 -24.31 42.03 -13.89
C LYS A 51 -24.95 40.75 -13.34
N GLU A 52 -26.22 40.84 -12.91
CA GLU A 52 -27.05 39.69 -12.56
C GLU A 52 -27.24 38.79 -13.78
N VAL A 53 -26.74 37.56 -13.69
CA VAL A 53 -26.97 36.47 -14.62
C VAL A 53 -28.23 35.74 -14.18
N LEU A 54 -29.09 35.39 -15.15
CA LEU A 54 -30.42 34.80 -15.02
C LEU A 54 -30.56 33.83 -13.82
N SER A 55 -31.37 34.24 -12.84
CA SER A 55 -31.75 33.50 -11.65
C SER A 55 -32.43 32.17 -12.00
N GLY A 56 -31.67 31.08 -12.02
CA GLY A 56 -32.16 29.72 -12.26
C GLY A 56 -31.14 28.76 -12.88
N VAL A 57 -30.03 29.27 -13.40
CA VAL A 57 -28.96 28.43 -14.00
C VAL A 57 -27.91 28.11 -12.95
N VAL A 58 -27.80 26.83 -12.55
CA VAL A 58 -26.88 26.35 -11.50
C VAL A 58 -25.46 26.06 -12.01
N PHE A 59 -25.33 25.73 -13.30
CA PHE A 59 -24.06 25.33 -13.91
C PHE A 59 -23.88 26.04 -15.25
N GLN A 60 -22.75 26.72 -15.43
CA GLN A 60 -22.37 27.44 -16.65
C GLN A 60 -20.99 26.98 -17.11
N PRO A 61 -20.90 25.87 -17.87
CA PRO A 61 -19.62 25.20 -18.14
C PRO A 61 -18.57 26.12 -18.78
N PHE A 62 -18.94 26.95 -19.75
CA PHE A 62 -17.99 27.86 -20.41
C PHE A 62 -17.51 29.01 -19.52
N GLU A 63 -18.26 29.40 -18.49
CA GLU A 63 -17.80 30.41 -17.53
C GLU A 63 -16.91 29.76 -16.45
N GLU A 64 -17.24 28.54 -16.02
CA GLU A 64 -16.51 27.80 -15.01
C GLU A 64 -15.14 27.30 -15.50
N ILE A 65 -15.03 26.82 -16.75
CA ILE A 65 -13.77 26.29 -17.29
C ILE A 65 -12.77 27.37 -17.71
N LYS A 66 -13.16 28.66 -17.81
CA LYS A 66 -12.23 29.73 -18.25
C LYS A 66 -10.99 29.81 -17.36
N GLY A 67 -11.18 29.67 -16.05
CA GLY A 67 -10.08 29.61 -15.09
C GLY A 67 -9.18 28.41 -15.34
N GLU A 68 -9.76 27.22 -15.49
CA GLU A 68 -9.02 25.97 -15.71
C GLU A 68 -8.26 25.96 -17.04
N LEU A 69 -8.86 26.49 -18.11
CA LEU A 69 -8.25 26.56 -19.43
C LEU A 69 -6.96 27.41 -19.42
N SER A 70 -6.93 28.48 -18.62
CA SER A 70 -5.74 29.32 -18.45
C SER A 70 -4.62 28.64 -17.67
N LEU A 71 -4.94 27.61 -16.86
CA LEU A 71 -3.99 26.85 -16.06
C LEU A 71 -3.38 25.66 -16.82
N VAL A 72 -3.90 25.33 -18.01
CA VAL A 72 -3.36 24.24 -18.83
C VAL A 72 -1.90 24.56 -19.21
N PRO A 73 -0.93 23.72 -18.80
CA PRO A 73 0.47 23.96 -19.10
C PRO A 73 0.73 24.01 -20.62
N GLN A 74 1.46 25.02 -21.07
CA GLN A 74 1.85 25.18 -22.47
C GLN A 74 3.24 24.59 -22.78
N THR A 75 4.02 24.28 -21.74
CA THR A 75 5.39 23.79 -21.88
C THR A 75 5.41 22.26 -21.89
N PRO A 76 6.25 21.62 -22.73
CA PRO A 76 6.22 20.17 -22.94
C PRO A 76 6.73 19.35 -21.74
N ASP A 77 7.45 19.97 -20.80
CA ASP A 77 8.00 19.35 -19.59
C ASP A 77 6.94 19.11 -18.50
N LYS A 78 5.88 19.93 -18.50
CA LYS A 78 4.82 19.89 -17.48
C LYS A 78 3.73 18.89 -17.85
N SER A 79 3.21 18.20 -16.83
CA SER A 79 2.10 17.27 -17.02
C SER A 79 0.78 18.01 -17.21
N LEU A 80 0.02 17.60 -18.23
CA LEU A 80 -1.33 18.11 -18.48
C LEU A 80 -2.38 17.52 -17.52
N ALA A 81 -2.09 16.38 -16.90
CA ALA A 81 -3.05 15.63 -16.07
C ALA A 81 -2.88 15.90 -14.56
N ARG A 82 -1.83 16.62 -14.13
CA ARG A 82 -1.53 16.83 -12.71
C ARG A 82 -2.53 17.80 -12.11
N GLN A 83 -3.46 17.27 -11.30
CA GLN A 83 -4.47 18.06 -10.59
C GLN A 83 -4.52 17.65 -9.12
N LYS A 84 -4.40 18.63 -8.22
CA LYS A 84 -4.43 18.44 -6.75
C LYS A 84 -3.55 17.26 -6.30
N PHE A 85 -2.37 17.16 -6.89
CA PHE A 85 -1.36 16.15 -6.59
C PHE A 85 -0.10 16.90 -6.18
N VAL A 86 0.06 17.06 -4.87
CA VAL A 86 1.15 17.82 -4.25
C VAL A 86 2.43 17.00 -4.26
N ASP A 87 3.56 17.69 -4.12
CA ASP A 87 4.89 17.08 -4.25
C ASP A 87 5.16 16.06 -3.14
N GLU A 88 4.57 16.22 -1.94
CA GLU A 88 4.69 15.21 -0.88
C GLU A 88 4.05 13.87 -1.30
N CYS A 89 2.90 13.90 -1.98
CA CYS A 89 2.26 12.67 -2.47
C CYS A 89 3.08 12.03 -3.60
N GLU A 90 3.65 12.83 -4.51
CA GLU A 90 4.53 12.32 -5.56
C GLU A 90 5.78 11.66 -4.97
N ALA A 91 6.38 12.28 -3.95
CA ALA A 91 7.54 11.75 -3.25
C ALA A 91 7.21 10.44 -2.52
N ALA A 92 6.12 10.40 -1.76
CA ALA A 92 5.68 9.19 -1.04
C ALA A 92 5.42 8.01 -1.98
N ILE A 93 4.79 8.24 -3.15
CA ILE A 93 4.60 7.17 -4.14
C ILE A 93 5.93 6.68 -4.70
N ASN A 94 6.89 7.57 -4.95
CA ASN A 94 8.23 7.16 -5.41
C ASN A 94 9.00 6.38 -4.33
N GLU A 95 8.84 6.74 -3.07
CA GLU A 95 9.40 6.00 -1.94
C GLU A 95 8.79 4.60 -1.84
N GLN A 96 7.46 4.49 -1.90
CA GLN A 96 6.78 3.19 -1.88
C GLN A 96 7.18 2.31 -3.06
N ILE A 97 7.30 2.86 -4.28
CA ILE A 97 7.82 2.11 -5.44
C ILE A 97 9.19 1.48 -5.12
N ASN A 98 10.07 2.20 -4.43
CA ASN A 98 11.37 1.69 -4.05
C ASN A 98 11.26 0.60 -2.95
N VAL A 99 10.36 0.76 -1.99
CA VAL A 99 10.08 -0.28 -0.97
C VAL A 99 9.66 -1.59 -1.64
N GLU A 100 8.70 -1.55 -2.56
CA GLU A 100 8.23 -2.74 -3.29
C GLU A 100 9.34 -3.39 -4.12
N TYR A 101 10.19 -2.60 -4.78
CA TYR A 101 11.33 -3.14 -5.52
C TYR A 101 12.39 -3.78 -4.61
N ASN A 102 12.65 -3.21 -3.43
CA ASN A 102 13.56 -3.81 -2.45
C ASN A 102 12.99 -5.11 -1.89
N ALA A 103 11.69 -5.16 -1.59
CA ALA A 103 11.00 -6.38 -1.17
C ALA A 103 11.08 -7.46 -2.25
N SER A 104 10.77 -7.11 -3.51
CA SER A 104 10.92 -8.01 -4.66
C SER A 104 12.32 -8.60 -4.77
N TYR A 105 13.36 -7.77 -4.59
CA TYR A 105 14.74 -8.22 -4.69
C TYR A 105 15.18 -9.09 -3.50
N ALA A 106 14.71 -8.78 -2.29
CA ALA A 106 14.92 -9.61 -1.11
C ALA A 106 14.25 -10.99 -1.26
N TYR A 107 13.01 -11.06 -1.74
CA TYR A 107 12.37 -12.35 -2.05
C TYR A 107 13.12 -13.13 -3.13
N HIS A 108 13.67 -12.45 -4.13
CA HIS A 108 14.47 -13.10 -5.14
C HIS A 108 15.74 -13.73 -4.57
N SER A 109 16.35 -13.08 -3.57
CA SER A 109 17.53 -13.62 -2.87
C SER A 109 17.18 -14.87 -2.05
N LEU A 110 16.02 -14.90 -1.40
CA LEU A 110 15.50 -16.07 -0.69
C LEU A 110 15.24 -17.22 -1.68
N PHE A 111 14.61 -16.94 -2.83
CA PHE A 111 14.47 -17.93 -3.90
C PHE A 111 15.82 -18.53 -4.30
N ALA A 112 16.82 -17.68 -4.57
CA ALA A 112 18.14 -18.13 -4.98
C ALA A 112 18.86 -18.98 -3.91
N TYR A 113 18.57 -18.76 -2.63
CA TYR A 113 19.08 -19.59 -1.54
C TYR A 113 18.38 -20.95 -1.46
N PHE A 114 17.05 -20.97 -1.44
CA PHE A 114 16.29 -22.22 -1.28
C PHE A 114 16.32 -23.14 -2.52
N ASP A 115 16.66 -22.59 -3.69
CA ASP A 115 16.84 -23.36 -4.93
C ASP A 115 18.22 -24.04 -5.05
N ARG A 116 19.17 -23.76 -4.14
CA ARG A 116 20.49 -24.40 -4.13
C ARG A 116 20.37 -25.91 -3.95
N ASP A 117 21.26 -26.68 -4.59
CA ASP A 117 21.24 -28.15 -4.54
C ASP A 117 21.47 -28.71 -3.13
N ASN A 118 22.22 -28.00 -2.29
CA ASN A 118 22.53 -28.38 -0.92
C ASN A 118 21.45 -27.96 0.11
N VAL A 119 20.49 -27.12 -0.29
CA VAL A 119 19.32 -26.74 0.54
C VAL A 119 18.08 -27.52 0.06
N ALA A 120 17.86 -27.57 -1.26
CA ALA A 120 16.87 -28.39 -1.96
C ALA A 120 15.41 -28.24 -1.50
N LEU A 121 15.02 -27.09 -0.96
CA LEU A 121 13.66 -26.79 -0.50
C LEU A 121 12.82 -26.15 -1.63
N LYS A 122 12.54 -26.92 -2.68
CA LYS A 122 11.87 -26.43 -3.90
C LYS A 122 10.51 -25.76 -3.69
N GLY A 123 9.76 -26.17 -2.66
CA GLY A 123 8.49 -25.52 -2.32
C GLY A 123 8.68 -24.08 -1.86
N PHE A 124 9.67 -23.84 -1.00
CA PHE A 124 10.06 -22.50 -0.55
C PHE A 124 10.66 -21.67 -1.69
N ALA A 125 11.52 -22.27 -2.51
CA ALA A 125 12.07 -21.60 -3.69
C ALA A 125 10.95 -21.09 -4.61
N LYS A 126 9.97 -21.94 -4.93
CA LYS A 126 8.81 -21.55 -5.74
C LYS A 126 8.01 -20.42 -5.08
N PHE A 127 7.70 -20.54 -3.80
CA PHE A 127 6.95 -19.53 -3.05
C PHE A 127 7.64 -18.16 -3.12
N PHE A 128 8.93 -18.09 -2.77
CA PHE A 128 9.66 -16.82 -2.79
C PHE A 128 9.86 -16.27 -4.20
N LYS A 129 9.91 -17.14 -5.21
CA LYS A 129 9.94 -16.70 -6.60
C LYS A 129 8.63 -16.01 -6.99
N GLU A 130 7.50 -16.61 -6.64
CA GLU A 130 6.17 -16.03 -6.88
C GLU A 130 5.98 -14.73 -6.10
N SER A 131 6.38 -14.67 -4.81
CA SER A 131 6.34 -13.44 -4.01
C SER A 131 7.22 -12.33 -4.59
N SER A 132 8.43 -12.66 -5.07
CA SER A 132 9.31 -11.69 -5.73
C SER A 132 8.64 -11.07 -6.97
N ASP A 133 7.95 -11.89 -7.75
CA ASP A 133 7.25 -11.43 -8.94
C ASP A 133 6.00 -10.59 -8.56
N GLU A 134 5.26 -10.95 -7.51
CA GLU A 134 4.11 -10.20 -6.98
C GLU A 134 4.50 -8.80 -6.50
N GLU A 135 5.55 -8.64 -5.68
CA GLU A 135 5.98 -7.31 -5.22
C GLU A 135 6.48 -6.43 -6.38
N ARG A 136 7.07 -7.04 -7.41
CA ARG A 136 7.43 -6.29 -8.62
C ARG A 136 6.19 -5.76 -9.34
N GLU A 137 5.11 -6.54 -9.40
CA GLU A 137 3.84 -6.07 -9.93
C GLU A 137 3.24 -4.93 -9.07
N HIS A 138 3.42 -4.96 -7.75
CA HIS A 138 3.03 -3.86 -6.86
C HIS A 138 3.77 -2.56 -7.21
N ALA A 139 5.10 -2.62 -7.36
CA ALA A 139 5.91 -1.49 -7.81
C ALA A 139 5.42 -0.93 -9.16
N GLU A 140 5.16 -1.80 -10.13
CA GLU A 140 4.68 -1.40 -11.47
C GLU A 140 3.28 -0.76 -11.44
N LYS A 141 2.39 -1.24 -10.57
CA LYS A 141 1.05 -0.63 -10.36
C LYS A 141 1.20 0.79 -9.83
N LEU A 142 2.10 1.02 -8.86
CA LEU A 142 2.38 2.36 -8.34
C LEU A 142 3.02 3.27 -9.39
N MET A 143 3.94 2.76 -10.22
CA MET A 143 4.51 3.53 -11.32
C MET A 143 3.44 3.99 -12.32
N LYS A 144 2.49 3.10 -12.67
CA LYS A 144 1.35 3.44 -13.53
C LYS A 144 0.46 4.49 -12.86
N TYR A 145 0.21 4.36 -11.56
CA TYR A 145 -0.57 5.33 -10.80
C TYR A 145 0.10 6.71 -10.75
N GLN A 146 1.40 6.77 -10.47
CA GLN A 146 2.21 7.99 -10.47
C GLN A 146 2.06 8.75 -11.80
N ASN A 147 2.22 8.04 -12.93
CA ASN A 147 2.07 8.62 -14.27
C ASN A 147 0.63 9.07 -14.53
N THR A 148 -0.38 8.32 -14.08
CA THR A 148 -1.80 8.67 -14.22
C THR A 148 -2.13 9.97 -13.48
N ARG A 149 -1.54 10.20 -12.30
CA ARG A 149 -1.68 11.44 -11.52
C ARG A 149 -0.84 12.60 -12.07
N GLY A 150 -0.08 12.38 -13.13
CA GLY A 150 0.79 13.38 -13.73
C GLY A 150 2.09 13.63 -12.97
N GLY A 151 2.45 12.77 -12.02
CA GLY A 151 3.76 12.75 -11.38
C GLY A 151 4.84 12.15 -12.28
N ARG A 152 6.07 12.12 -11.78
CA ARG A 152 7.25 11.54 -12.43
C ARG A 152 7.80 10.43 -11.56
N VAL A 153 7.90 9.24 -12.14
CA VAL A 153 8.57 8.11 -11.51
C VAL A 153 10.05 8.42 -11.38
N ARG A 154 10.60 8.26 -10.18
CA ARG A 154 12.03 8.36 -9.89
C ARG A 154 12.49 7.07 -9.22
N LEU A 155 12.98 6.13 -10.03
CA LEU A 155 13.55 4.88 -9.51
C LEU A 155 14.83 5.18 -8.73
N GLN A 156 14.92 4.63 -7.53
CA GLN A 156 16.06 4.79 -6.63
C GLN A 156 16.94 3.54 -6.65
N SER A 157 18.05 3.58 -5.91
CA SER A 157 18.92 2.44 -5.74
C SER A 157 18.24 1.35 -4.91
N ILE A 158 18.37 0.10 -5.37
CA ILE A 158 17.98 -1.09 -4.61
C ILE A 158 19.18 -1.54 -3.77
N VAL A 159 18.96 -1.81 -2.49
CA VAL A 159 20.00 -2.28 -1.57
C VAL A 159 20.31 -3.74 -1.87
N THR A 160 21.59 -4.12 -1.78
CA THR A 160 22.01 -5.52 -1.93
C THR A 160 21.41 -6.36 -0.80
N PRO A 161 20.62 -7.41 -1.10
CA PRO A 161 19.98 -8.23 -0.09
C PRO A 161 20.98 -9.21 0.54
N LEU A 162 20.57 -9.81 1.66
CA LEU A 162 21.28 -10.96 2.24
C LEU A 162 21.24 -12.13 1.26
N THR A 163 22.27 -12.98 1.30
CA THR A 163 22.39 -14.14 0.40
C THR A 163 22.43 -15.47 1.15
N GLU A 164 22.71 -15.44 2.44
CA GLU A 164 22.76 -16.61 3.32
C GLU A 164 21.65 -16.51 4.36
N PHE A 165 20.95 -17.62 4.56
CA PHE A 165 19.79 -17.71 5.45
C PHE A 165 19.85 -18.95 6.35
N ASP A 166 21.05 -19.51 6.52
CA ASP A 166 21.27 -20.62 7.44
C ASP A 166 21.08 -20.16 8.89
N HIS A 167 20.37 -20.96 9.68
CA HIS A 167 20.14 -20.62 11.09
C HIS A 167 20.17 -21.86 11.98
N PRO A 168 21.16 -22.01 12.89
CA PRO A 168 21.39 -23.27 13.61
C PRO A 168 20.27 -23.65 14.58
N GLU A 169 19.61 -22.67 15.21
CA GLU A 169 18.53 -22.94 16.17
C GLU A 169 17.14 -23.09 15.54
N LYS A 170 16.82 -22.27 14.53
CA LYS A 170 15.50 -22.20 13.90
C LYS A 170 15.39 -23.08 12.66
N GLY A 171 16.51 -23.38 12.02
CA GLY A 171 16.56 -23.90 10.67
C GLY A 171 16.24 -22.82 9.63
N ASP A 172 16.73 -23.06 8.42
CA ASP A 172 16.71 -22.10 7.32
C ASP A 172 15.29 -21.73 6.90
N ALA A 173 14.38 -22.72 6.86
CA ALA A 173 12.99 -22.52 6.46
C ALA A 173 12.25 -21.56 7.39
N LEU A 174 12.29 -21.82 8.71
CA LEU A 174 11.60 -20.98 9.69
C LEU A 174 12.22 -19.59 9.75
N TYR A 175 13.54 -19.49 9.63
CA TYR A 175 14.21 -18.18 9.57
C TYR A 175 13.83 -17.40 8.31
N GLY A 176 13.78 -18.06 7.15
CA GLY A 176 13.34 -17.47 5.89
C GLY A 176 11.90 -16.95 5.94
N GLU A 177 10.97 -17.72 6.51
CA GLU A 177 9.58 -17.25 6.73
C GLU A 177 9.50 -16.05 7.68
N MET A 178 10.30 -16.04 8.76
CA MET A 178 10.33 -14.90 9.68
C MET A 178 10.84 -13.62 9.00
N LEU A 179 11.87 -13.73 8.17
CA LEU A 179 12.38 -12.60 7.38
C LEU A 179 11.35 -12.14 6.35
N ALA A 180 10.67 -13.07 5.68
CA ALA A 180 9.58 -12.76 4.76
C ALA A 180 8.45 -12.00 5.45
N ALA A 181 7.99 -12.47 6.61
CA ALA A 181 6.97 -11.78 7.39
C ALA A 181 7.41 -10.36 7.79
N TYR A 182 8.69 -10.16 8.11
CA TYR A 182 9.24 -8.85 8.41
C TYR A 182 9.24 -7.91 7.19
N LEU A 183 9.59 -8.42 6.01
CA LEU A 183 9.55 -7.66 4.75
C LEU A 183 8.12 -7.17 4.42
N VAL A 184 7.11 -8.04 4.61
CA VAL A 184 5.69 -7.67 4.41
C VAL A 184 5.27 -6.56 5.38
N MET A 185 5.69 -6.64 6.65
CA MET A 185 5.35 -5.63 7.65
C MET A 185 5.97 -4.27 7.31
N LEU A 186 7.21 -4.24 6.82
CA LEU A 186 7.87 -2.99 6.41
C LEU A 186 7.26 -2.37 5.14
N GLY A 187 6.63 -3.17 4.28
CA GLY A 187 5.95 -2.67 3.08
C GLY A 187 4.54 -2.13 3.31
N SER A 188 3.95 -2.36 4.48
CA SER A 188 2.52 -2.11 4.75
C SER A 188 2.21 -0.85 5.57
N ASP A 189 3.22 -0.07 5.98
CA ASP A 189 3.07 1.13 6.83
C ASP A 189 3.02 2.46 6.02
#